data_AF-A0AAU5F0R8-F1
#
_entry.id   AF-A0AAU5F0R8-F1
#
_cell.length_a   1.000
_cell.length_b   1.000
_cell.length_c   1.000
_cell.angle_alpha   90.00
_cell.angle_beta   90.00
_cell.angle_gamma   90.00
#
_symmetry.space_group_name_H-M   'P 1'
#
loop_
_entity.id
_entity.type
_entity.pdbx_description
1 polymer ?
#
loop_
_entity_poly.entity_id
_entity_poly.type
_entity_poly.pdbx_seq_one_letter_code
_entity_poly.pdbx_strand_id
1 'polypeptide(L)'
;MDDANPTQPKTTTPPAPGSRPSVRVDQALSDDLAVIMSTGGTFADAVRQAVGQLADMYRTAWAHGVCPDGTAPTLLNYQLRRQAQPEPATSGYDRPSDRSTVRAPRPLGRLLPSPPPGPHLPTAYADTVLGRPTGQQPRPDAERAARA
;
A
#
# COMPACT_ATOMS: atom_id res chain seq x y z
N MET A 1 -7.55 -45.39 -37.39
CA MET A 1 -6.63 -44.26 -37.68
C MET A 1 -7.33 -43.07 -37.07
N ASP A 2 -7.02 -42.82 -35.79
CA ASP A 2 -7.71 -41.83 -34.97
C ASP A 2 -6.84 -40.58 -34.93
N ASP A 3 -7.32 -39.52 -35.57
CA ASP A 3 -6.73 -38.19 -35.56
C ASP A 3 -6.86 -37.57 -34.16
N ALA A 4 -5.76 -37.62 -33.39
CA ALA A 4 -5.67 -36.92 -32.12
C ALA A 4 -5.52 -35.40 -32.37
N ASN A 5 -6.56 -34.65 -31.99
CA ASN A 5 -6.60 -33.18 -32.01
C ASN A 5 -5.50 -32.58 -31.11
N PRO A 6 -4.54 -31.79 -31.63
CA PRO A 6 -3.34 -31.35 -30.90
C PRO A 6 -3.55 -30.21 -29.90
N THR A 7 -4.80 -29.81 -29.62
CA THR A 7 -5.12 -28.63 -28.80
C THR A 7 -5.59 -29.02 -27.40
N GLN A 8 -4.82 -29.85 -26.68
CA GLN A 8 -5.09 -30.09 -25.26
C GLN A 8 -4.38 -29.00 -24.42
N PRO A 9 -5.12 -28.16 -23.67
CA PRO A 9 -4.52 -27.17 -22.79
C PRO A 9 -3.69 -27.90 -21.72
N LYS A 10 -2.40 -27.59 -21.66
CA LYS A 10 -1.48 -28.14 -20.64
C LYS A 10 -1.98 -27.80 -19.25
N THR A 11 -1.96 -28.81 -18.40
CA THR A 11 -2.44 -28.89 -17.02
C THR A 11 -2.16 -27.62 -16.20
N THR A 12 -3.19 -27.07 -15.57
CA THR A 12 -3.17 -25.90 -14.67
C THR A 12 -2.57 -26.17 -13.28
N THR A 13 -1.98 -27.35 -13.09
CA THR A 13 -1.41 -27.75 -11.80
C THR A 13 -0.10 -27.02 -11.56
N PRO A 14 0.12 -26.45 -10.35
CA PRO A 14 1.39 -25.84 -9.99
C PRO A 14 2.58 -26.80 -10.19
N PRO A 15 3.74 -26.32 -10.65
CA PRO A 15 4.93 -27.15 -10.77
C PRO A 15 5.38 -27.72 -9.42
N ALA A 16 5.86 -28.97 -9.42
CA ALA A 16 6.40 -29.60 -8.21
C ALA A 16 7.66 -28.86 -7.69
N PRO A 17 7.93 -28.85 -6.38
CA PRO A 17 9.18 -28.31 -5.84
C PRO A 17 10.42 -28.94 -6.50
N GLY A 18 11.42 -28.13 -6.82
CA GLY A 18 12.65 -28.57 -7.49
C GLY A 18 12.50 -28.81 -9.00
N SER A 19 11.29 -28.73 -9.56
CA SER A 19 11.10 -28.75 -11.01
C SER A 19 11.69 -27.50 -11.67
N ARG A 20 12.05 -27.61 -12.95
CA ARG A 20 12.59 -26.52 -13.77
C ARG A 20 11.56 -26.12 -14.82
N PRO A 21 10.60 -25.24 -14.49
CA PRO A 21 9.65 -24.75 -15.47
C PRO A 21 10.36 -23.90 -16.54
N SER A 22 9.91 -24.00 -17.78
CA SER A 22 10.35 -23.13 -18.88
C SER A 22 9.26 -22.10 -19.16
N VAL A 23 9.64 -20.83 -19.20
CA VAL A 23 8.75 -19.70 -19.49
C VAL A 23 9.29 -19.00 -20.73
N ARG A 24 8.40 -18.73 -21.69
CA ARG A 24 8.74 -17.91 -22.85
C ARG A 24 8.85 -16.45 -22.41
N VAL A 25 9.94 -15.80 -22.79
CA VAL A 25 10.20 -14.40 -22.47
C VAL A 25 9.96 -13.57 -23.72
N ASP A 26 8.93 -12.74 -23.68
CA ASP A 26 8.71 -11.71 -24.69
C ASP A 26 9.47 -10.42 -24.30
N GLN A 27 9.38 -9.40 -25.17
CA GLN A 27 10.12 -8.16 -24.94
C GLN A 27 9.67 -7.44 -23.67
N ALA A 28 8.36 -7.36 -23.41
CA ALA A 28 7.83 -6.68 -22.24
C ALA A 28 8.31 -7.35 -20.94
N LEU A 29 8.22 -8.67 -20.87
CA LEU A 29 8.73 -9.42 -19.72
C LEU A 29 10.24 -9.28 -19.58
N SER A 30 10.99 -9.23 -20.69
CA SER A 30 12.43 -8.97 -20.67
C SER A 30 12.75 -7.61 -20.05
N ASP A 31 12.02 -6.56 -20.42
CA ASP A 31 12.24 -5.21 -19.92
C ASP A 31 11.89 -5.10 -18.42
N ASP A 32 10.78 -5.70 -17.99
CA ASP A 32 10.39 -5.74 -16.58
C ASP A 32 11.42 -6.50 -15.72
N LEU A 33 11.91 -7.64 -16.22
CA LEU A 33 12.95 -8.41 -15.53
C LEU A 33 14.25 -7.63 -15.43
N ALA A 34 14.61 -6.86 -16.45
CA ALA A 34 15.80 -6.01 -16.41
C ALA A 34 15.72 -4.98 -15.27
N VAL A 35 14.55 -4.39 -15.03
CA VAL A 35 14.31 -3.46 -13.91
C VAL A 35 14.52 -4.16 -12.56
N ILE A 36 14.00 -5.38 -12.40
CA ILE A 36 14.17 -6.13 -11.15
C ILE A 36 15.64 -6.52 -10.96
N MET A 37 16.28 -7.02 -12.02
CA MET A 37 17.67 -7.48 -11.99
C MET A 37 18.68 -6.35 -11.83
N SER A 38 18.31 -5.09 -12.10
CA SER A 38 19.19 -3.94 -11.86
C SER A 38 19.58 -3.77 -10.38
N THR A 39 18.88 -4.46 -9.47
CA THR A 39 19.21 -4.55 -8.05
C THR A 39 20.35 -5.52 -7.71
N GLY A 40 20.90 -6.23 -8.72
CA GLY A 40 22.04 -7.15 -8.58
C GLY A 40 21.68 -8.63 -8.50
N GLY A 41 20.42 -9.01 -8.77
CA GLY A 41 19.94 -10.38 -8.73
C GLY A 41 20.05 -11.16 -10.05
N THR A 42 20.00 -12.48 -9.98
CA THR A 42 19.90 -13.34 -11.18
C THR A 42 18.47 -13.38 -11.71
N PHE A 43 18.27 -13.86 -12.95
CA PHE A 43 16.94 -14.09 -13.51
C PHE A 43 16.06 -14.97 -12.60
N ALA A 44 16.61 -16.06 -12.07
CA ALA A 44 15.84 -16.98 -11.24
C ALA A 44 15.42 -16.32 -9.91
N ASP A 45 16.25 -15.42 -9.38
CA ASP A 45 15.92 -14.68 -8.15
C ASP A 45 14.89 -13.60 -8.43
N ALA A 46 14.99 -12.89 -9.56
CA ALA A 46 13.99 -11.93 -10.00
C ALA A 46 12.60 -12.58 -10.17
N VAL A 47 12.54 -13.75 -10.82
CA VAL A 47 11.28 -14.50 -10.96
C VAL A 47 10.75 -14.96 -9.61
N ARG A 48 11.61 -15.52 -8.74
CA ARG A 48 11.20 -15.94 -7.39
C ARG A 48 10.65 -14.76 -6.57
N GLN A 49 11.30 -13.61 -6.63
CA GLN A 49 10.89 -12.41 -5.92
C GLN A 49 9.55 -11.87 -6.45
N ALA A 50 9.39 -11.76 -7.77
CA ALA A 50 8.16 -11.27 -8.39
C ALA A 50 6.97 -12.18 -8.06
N VAL A 51 7.12 -13.50 -8.21
CA VAL A 51 6.07 -14.47 -7.89
C VAL A 51 5.77 -14.49 -6.39
N GLY A 52 6.80 -14.41 -5.54
CA GLY A 52 6.64 -14.34 -4.09
C GLY A 52 5.82 -13.12 -3.67
N GLN A 53 6.18 -11.94 -4.17
CA GLN A 53 5.49 -10.69 -3.87
C GLN A 53 4.02 -10.71 -4.33
N LEU A 54 3.74 -11.24 -5.52
CA LEU A 54 2.37 -11.38 -6.02
C LEU A 54 1.55 -12.36 -5.17
N ALA A 55 2.15 -13.51 -4.81
CA ALA A 55 1.49 -14.52 -3.97
C ALA A 55 1.23 -14.02 -2.54
N ASP A 56 2.12 -13.20 -1.98
CA ASP A 56 1.91 -12.56 -0.68
C ASP A 56 0.75 -11.57 -0.75
N MET A 57 0.68 -10.73 -1.79
CA MET A 57 -0.44 -9.82 -2.02
C MET A 57 -1.78 -10.56 -2.06
N TYR A 58 -1.85 -11.71 -2.75
CA TYR A 58 -3.08 -12.51 -2.86
C TYR A 58 -3.47 -13.09 -1.50
N ARG A 59 -2.52 -13.70 -0.80
CA ARG A 59 -2.76 -14.27 0.54
C ARG A 59 -3.22 -13.20 1.53
N THR A 60 -2.61 -12.01 1.50
CA THR A 60 -3.00 -10.88 2.33
C THR A 60 -4.41 -10.38 1.97
N ALA A 61 -4.73 -10.23 0.68
CA ALA A 61 -6.05 -9.77 0.25
C ALA A 61 -7.17 -10.72 0.70
N TRP A 62 -6.96 -12.03 0.57
CA TRP A 62 -7.91 -13.06 1.02
C TRP A 62 -8.02 -13.11 2.55
N ALA A 63 -6.89 -13.10 3.26
CA ALA A 63 -6.88 -13.12 4.73
C ALA A 63 -7.61 -11.92 5.36
N HIS A 64 -7.63 -10.77 4.68
CA HIS A 64 -8.34 -9.57 5.13
C HIS A 64 -9.73 -9.39 4.49
N GLY A 65 -10.19 -10.33 3.68
CA GLY A 65 -11.51 -10.27 3.04
C GLY A 65 -11.68 -9.13 2.03
N VAL A 66 -10.57 -8.61 1.46
CA VAL A 66 -10.61 -7.55 0.43
C VAL A 66 -11.29 -8.05 -0.84
N CYS A 67 -11.11 -9.34 -1.14
CA CYS A 67 -11.82 -10.06 -2.20
C CYS A 67 -12.03 -11.53 -1.79
N PRO A 68 -12.98 -12.25 -2.41
CA PRO A 68 -13.21 -13.67 -2.13
C PRO A 68 -11.99 -14.53 -2.46
N ASP A 69 -11.77 -15.59 -1.69
CA ASP A 69 -10.74 -16.59 -1.93
C ASP A 69 -10.77 -17.12 -3.37
N GLY A 70 -9.60 -17.23 -3.99
CA GLY A 70 -9.46 -17.64 -5.38
C GLY A 70 -9.72 -16.52 -6.41
N THR A 71 -10.11 -15.33 -5.98
CA THR A 71 -10.24 -14.15 -6.85
C THR A 71 -8.93 -13.36 -6.88
N ALA A 72 -8.49 -12.94 -8.06
CA ALA A 72 -7.31 -12.09 -8.20
C ALA A 72 -7.61 -10.66 -7.69
N PRO A 73 -6.90 -10.16 -6.66
CA PRO A 73 -7.06 -8.78 -6.20
C PRO A 73 -6.51 -7.78 -7.23
N THR A 74 -7.11 -6.59 -7.27
CA THR A 74 -6.60 -5.45 -8.06
C THR A 74 -5.79 -4.52 -7.16
N LEU A 75 -4.52 -4.27 -7.50
CA LEU A 75 -3.67 -3.34 -6.77
C LEU A 75 -4.02 -1.90 -7.16
N LEU A 76 -4.55 -1.11 -6.21
CA LEU A 76 -4.91 0.29 -6.45
C LEU A 76 -3.75 1.24 -6.20
N ASN A 77 -2.97 1.00 -5.15
CA ASN A 77 -1.78 1.78 -4.81
C ASN A 77 -0.78 0.92 -4.02
N TYR A 78 0.45 1.41 -3.93
CA TYR A 78 1.49 0.81 -3.09
C TYR A 78 2.28 1.91 -2.38
N GLN A 79 2.72 1.62 -1.15
CA GLN A 79 3.56 2.52 -0.36
C GLN A 79 4.98 1.97 -0.33
N LEU A 80 5.95 2.80 -0.72
CA LEU A 80 7.37 2.44 -0.65
C LEU A 80 8.05 3.18 0.50
N ARG A 81 8.88 2.46 1.25
CA ARG A 81 9.78 3.08 2.21
C ARG A 81 11.01 3.60 1.47
N ARG A 82 11.29 4.89 1.57
CA ARG A 82 12.56 5.46 1.12
C ARG A 82 13.70 4.90 1.97
N GLN A 83 14.70 4.30 1.32
CA GLN A 83 15.93 3.93 2.01
C GLN A 83 16.63 5.22 2.45
N ALA A 84 17.04 5.29 3.72
CA ALA A 84 17.83 6.41 4.21
C ALA A 84 19.13 6.46 3.40
N GLN A 85 19.29 7.52 2.61
CA GLN A 85 20.54 7.78 1.91
C GLN A 85 21.54 8.23 2.97
N PRO A 86 22.72 7.58 3.10
CA PRO A 86 23.75 8.09 3.98
C PRO A 86 24.07 9.51 3.55
N GLU A 87 24.12 10.45 4.50
CA GLU A 87 24.53 11.81 4.18
C GLU A 87 25.90 11.76 3.50
N PRO A 88 26.12 12.53 2.43
CA PRO A 88 27.43 12.60 1.82
C PRO A 88 28.41 12.98 2.92
N ALA A 89 29.43 12.15 3.14
CA ALA A 89 30.51 12.50 4.03
C ALA A 89 31.09 13.82 3.51
N THR A 90 30.72 14.93 4.13
CA THR A 90 31.35 16.22 3.89
C THR A 90 32.81 16.02 4.23
N SER A 91 33.63 15.93 3.18
CA SER A 91 35.07 15.85 3.26
C SER A 91 35.55 16.86 4.30
N GLY A 92 36.26 16.38 5.33
CA GLY A 92 36.73 17.17 6.47
C GLY A 92 37.81 18.21 6.15
N TYR A 93 37.78 18.80 4.95
CA TYR A 93 38.65 19.90 4.55
C TYR A 93 38.14 21.29 4.96
N ASP A 94 36.91 21.40 5.49
CA ASP A 94 36.50 22.59 6.25
C ASP A 94 36.78 22.37 7.75
N ARG A 95 38.05 22.57 8.12
CA ARG A 95 38.45 22.79 9.51
C ARG A 95 38.75 24.28 9.70
N PRO A 96 37.80 25.09 10.21
CA PRO A 96 38.18 26.22 11.05
C PRO A 96 38.54 25.64 12.42
N SER A 97 39.83 25.52 12.69
CA SER A 97 40.31 25.38 14.05
C SER A 97 40.00 26.67 14.80
N ASP A 98 38.82 26.77 15.42
CA ASP A 98 38.70 27.58 16.62
C ASP A 98 37.58 27.08 17.56
N ARG A 99 38.06 26.50 18.66
CA ARG A 99 37.56 26.63 20.02
C ARG A 99 36.22 27.38 20.17
N SER A 100 35.11 26.65 20.18
CA SER A 100 33.90 27.15 20.84
C SER A 100 33.31 26.06 21.71
N THR A 101 33.28 26.39 22.99
CA THR A 101 32.84 25.61 24.13
C THR A 101 31.44 25.03 23.94
N VAL A 102 31.27 23.84 24.50
CA VAL A 102 30.01 23.15 24.76
C VAL A 102 28.93 24.15 25.19
N ARG A 103 27.99 24.46 24.29
CA ARG A 103 26.72 25.06 24.64
C ARG A 103 25.68 23.96 24.61
N ALA A 104 25.19 23.58 25.79
CA ALA A 104 24.09 22.64 25.93
C ALA A 104 22.91 23.06 25.03
N PRO A 105 22.19 22.10 24.40
CA PRO A 105 21.03 22.43 23.60
C PRO A 105 19.96 23.03 24.52
N ARG A 106 19.67 24.32 24.34
CA ARG A 106 18.46 24.92 24.91
C ARG A 106 17.27 24.28 24.18
N PRO A 107 16.24 23.77 24.88
CA PRO A 107 15.02 23.37 24.22
C PRO A 107 14.41 24.64 23.62
N LEU A 108 14.46 24.75 22.29
CA LEU A 108 13.63 25.69 21.57
C LEU A 108 12.20 25.20 21.78
N GLY A 109 11.52 25.81 22.76
CA GLY A 109 10.08 25.75 22.84
C GLY A 109 9.55 26.13 21.46
N ARG A 110 8.90 25.18 20.79
CA ARG A 110 8.16 25.43 19.56
C ARG A 110 7.15 26.54 19.88
N LEU A 111 7.45 27.77 19.48
CA LEU A 111 6.41 28.73 19.21
C LEU A 111 5.69 28.21 17.98
N LEU A 112 4.67 27.37 18.21
CA LEU A 112 3.68 27.10 17.19
C LEU A 112 3.06 28.45 16.82
N PRO A 113 3.00 28.83 15.53
CA PRO A 113 2.21 29.98 15.13
C PRO A 113 0.77 29.75 15.61
N SER A 114 0.18 30.78 16.22
CA SER A 114 -1.24 30.75 16.61
C SER A 114 -2.07 30.37 15.38
N PRO A 115 -3.08 29.49 15.51
CA PRO A 115 -3.92 29.14 14.39
C PRO A 115 -4.56 30.42 13.82
N PRO A 116 -4.64 30.55 12.49
CA PRO A 116 -5.36 31.67 11.89
C PRO A 116 -6.80 31.67 12.40
N PRO A 117 -7.43 32.83 12.66
CA PRO A 117 -8.85 32.88 12.95
C PRO A 117 -9.59 32.26 11.76
N GLY A 118 -10.17 31.09 11.98
CA GLY A 118 -10.76 30.30 10.92
C GLY A 118 -11.98 31.02 10.31
N PRO A 119 -12.09 31.10 8.97
CA PRO A 119 -13.39 31.25 8.34
C PRO A 119 -14.16 29.95 8.58
N HIS A 120 -15.25 30.08 9.35
CA HIS A 120 -16.43 29.21 9.43
C HIS A 120 -16.47 28.16 8.32
N LEU A 121 -16.29 26.89 8.72
CA LEU A 121 -16.53 25.77 7.82
C LEU A 121 -17.96 25.88 7.27
N PRO A 122 -18.14 25.80 5.94
CA PRO A 122 -19.45 25.59 5.36
C PRO A 122 -20.10 24.35 6.00
N THR A 123 -21.37 24.50 6.40
CA THR A 123 -22.20 23.54 7.14
C THR A 123 -22.24 22.11 6.55
N ALA A 124 -21.75 21.90 5.32
CA ALA A 124 -21.77 20.62 4.64
C ALA A 124 -20.86 19.53 5.27
N TYR A 125 -19.86 19.88 6.09
CA TYR A 125 -18.95 18.89 6.73
C TYR A 125 -19.44 18.40 8.10
N ALA A 126 -20.40 19.09 8.74
CA ALA A 126 -20.96 18.67 10.02
C ALA A 126 -21.97 17.52 9.86
N ASP A 127 -22.67 17.45 8.71
CA ASP A 127 -23.74 16.47 8.47
C ASP A 127 -23.24 15.05 8.19
N THR A 128 -21.95 14.84 7.86
CA THR A 128 -21.43 13.52 7.43
C THR A 128 -20.47 12.84 8.40
N VAL A 129 -19.96 13.52 9.44
CA VAL A 129 -18.92 12.95 10.35
C VAL A 129 -19.36 12.85 11.80
N LEU A 130 -20.28 13.69 12.27
CA LEU A 130 -20.85 13.62 13.61
C LEU A 130 -22.34 13.37 13.46
N GLY A 131 -22.73 12.09 13.51
CA GLY A 131 -24.11 11.66 13.39
C GLY A 131 -25.05 12.60 14.13
N ARG A 132 -26.06 13.08 13.40
CA ARG A 132 -27.15 13.91 13.90
C ARG A 132 -27.59 13.41 15.29
N PRO A 133 -27.57 14.24 16.35
CA PRO A 133 -28.36 13.92 17.52
C PRO A 133 -29.81 14.06 17.07
N THR A 134 -30.45 12.94 16.76
CA THR A 134 -31.90 12.86 16.57
C THR A 134 -32.54 13.23 17.89
N GLY A 135 -32.77 14.53 18.08
CA GLY A 135 -33.85 15.00 18.92
C GLY A 135 -35.17 14.46 18.36
N GLN A 136 -36.01 13.97 19.26
CA GLN A 136 -37.41 13.60 19.05
C GLN A 136 -37.69 12.43 18.08
N GLN A 137 -37.68 11.22 18.63
CA GLN A 137 -38.67 10.21 18.22
C GLN A 137 -40.06 10.63 18.74
N PRO A 138 -41.08 10.82 17.89
CA PRO A 138 -42.46 10.79 18.35
C PRO A 138 -42.85 9.35 18.70
N ARG A 139 -43.36 9.17 19.91
CA ARG A 139 -43.91 7.91 20.44
C ARG A 139 -45.11 7.46 19.57
N PRO A 140 -45.15 6.23 19.05
CA PRO A 140 -46.26 5.76 18.24
C PRO A 140 -47.37 5.15 19.11
N ASP A 141 -47.99 5.93 20.03
CA ASP A 141 -49.06 5.40 20.91
C ASP A 141 -50.07 6.44 21.44
N ALA A 142 -50.19 7.62 20.81
CA ALA A 142 -51.10 8.66 21.31
C ALA A 142 -52.08 9.18 20.25
N GLU A 143 -52.86 8.30 19.62
CA GLU A 143 -54.08 8.74 18.92
C GLU A 143 -55.10 7.61 18.73
N ARG A 144 -55.76 7.19 19.82
CA ARG A 144 -57.07 6.52 19.73
C ARG A 144 -57.97 6.91 20.90
N ALA A 145 -58.51 8.13 20.84
CA ALA A 145 -59.74 8.50 21.54
C ALA A 145 -60.24 9.86 21.02
N ALA A 146 -61.08 9.83 19.97
CA ALA A 146 -62.16 10.80 19.73
C ALA A 146 -62.83 10.53 18.38
N ARG A 147 -63.82 9.62 18.37
CA ARG A 147 -65.01 9.79 17.53
C ARG A 147 -66.22 9.37 18.36
N ALA A 148 -66.98 10.39 18.73
CA ALA A 148 -68.40 10.28 19.07
C ALA A 148 -69.20 9.94 17.81
#